data_AF-A0A5E9A7N7-F1
#
_entry.id   AF-A0A5E9A7N7-F1
#
_cell.length_a   1.000
_cell.length_b   1.000
_cell.length_c   1.000
_cell.angle_alpha   90.00
_cell.angle_beta   90.00
_cell.angle_gamma   90.00
#
_symmetry.space_group_name_H-M   'P 1'
#
loop_
_entity.id
_entity.type
_entity.pdbx_description
1 polymer ?
#
loop_
_entity_poly.entity_id
_entity_poly.type
_entity_poly.pdbx_seq_one_letter_code
_entity_poly.pdbx_strand_id
1 'polypeptide(L)'
;MAGLRAFAAAASLSMLFALSPATAQAPPTESIQIGLSTDAISITAGFSGADLTIFGSLENPDPLIARQGRYDVVVVLEGPPRPVVVRRK
;
A
#
# COMPACT_ATOMS: atom_id res chain seq x y z
N MET A 1 42.99 -42.55 4.72
CA MET A 1 42.37 -41.91 3.52
C MET A 1 40.84 -41.71 3.66
N ALA A 2 40.27 -41.68 4.87
CA ALA A 2 38.83 -41.53 5.09
C ALA A 2 38.38 -40.07 5.36
N GLY A 3 39.24 -39.24 5.97
CA GLY A 3 38.90 -37.85 6.33
C GLY A 3 38.76 -36.88 5.16
N LEU A 4 39.49 -37.10 4.06
CA LEU A 4 39.47 -36.21 2.89
C LEU A 4 38.14 -36.32 2.10
N ARG A 5 37.52 -37.52 2.09
CA ARG A 5 36.22 -37.77 1.46
C ARG A 5 35.06 -37.16 2.26
N ALA A 6 35.16 -37.17 3.59
CA ALA A 6 34.18 -36.53 4.48
C ALA A 6 34.19 -35.00 4.33
N PHE A 7 35.37 -34.40 4.17
CA PHE A 7 35.50 -32.96 3.92
C PHE A 7 34.97 -32.56 2.53
N ALA A 8 35.25 -33.37 1.50
CA ALA A 8 34.73 -33.13 0.16
C ALA A 8 33.19 -33.24 0.10
N ALA A 9 32.60 -34.19 0.84
CA ALA A 9 31.14 -34.36 0.94
C ALA A 9 30.46 -33.23 1.72
N ALA A 10 31.12 -32.71 2.77
CA ALA A 10 30.61 -31.55 3.51
C ALA A 10 30.71 -30.25 2.68
N ALA A 11 31.77 -30.09 1.88
CA ALA A 11 31.93 -28.94 1.01
C ALA A 11 30.91 -28.92 -0.15
N SER A 12 30.59 -30.08 -0.73
CA SER A 12 29.56 -30.18 -1.77
C SER A 12 28.14 -30.00 -1.23
N LEU A 13 27.86 -30.44 0.01
CA LEU A 13 26.58 -30.19 0.68
C LEU A 13 26.36 -28.71 1.03
N SER A 14 27.41 -28.00 1.48
CA SER A 14 27.35 -26.54 1.66
C SER A 14 27.16 -25.77 0.35
N MET A 15 27.75 -26.25 -0.75
CA MET A 15 27.60 -25.62 -2.06
C MET A 15 26.19 -25.81 -2.63
N LEU A 16 25.56 -26.95 -2.39
CA LEU A 16 24.14 -27.20 -2.71
C LEU A 16 23.20 -26.33 -1.86
N PHE A 17 23.53 -26.07 -0.60
CA PHE A 17 22.73 -25.19 0.26
C PHE A 17 22.86 -23.70 -0.15
N ALA A 18 24.03 -23.29 -0.62
CA ALA A 18 24.29 -21.94 -1.14
C ALA A 18 23.61 -21.64 -2.51
N LEU A 19 23.18 -22.68 -3.23
CA LEU A 19 22.34 -22.55 -4.43
C LEU A 19 20.83 -22.58 -4.13
N SER A 20 20.43 -22.67 -2.86
CA SER A 20 19.01 -22.58 -2.49
C SER A 20 18.43 -21.24 -2.91
N PRO A 21 17.28 -21.24 -3.59
CA PRO A 21 16.98 -20.26 -4.62
C PRO A 21 16.62 -18.90 -4.03
N ALA A 22 17.10 -17.85 -4.71
CA ALA A 22 16.69 -16.46 -4.54
C ALA A 22 15.22 -16.18 -4.94
N THR A 23 14.34 -17.19 -4.92
CA THR A 23 12.95 -17.12 -5.41
C THR A 23 11.95 -16.62 -4.37
N ALA A 24 12.41 -16.10 -3.23
CA ALA A 24 11.53 -15.69 -2.12
C ALA A 24 11.13 -14.20 -2.14
N GLN A 25 11.70 -13.38 -3.04
CA GLN A 25 11.34 -11.97 -3.11
C GLN A 25 10.23 -11.78 -4.14
N ALA A 26 8.99 -12.07 -3.75
CA ALA A 26 7.85 -11.52 -4.46
C ALA A 26 7.99 -9.98 -4.45
N PRO A 27 7.78 -9.29 -5.58
CA PRO A 27 7.75 -7.84 -5.58
C PRO A 27 6.71 -7.39 -4.56
N PRO A 28 7.02 -6.40 -3.71
CA PRO A 28 6.03 -5.88 -2.78
C PRO A 28 4.84 -5.35 -3.57
N THR A 29 3.63 -5.71 -3.15
CA THR A 29 2.40 -5.27 -3.81
C THR A 29 2.25 -3.77 -3.66
N GLU A 30 1.95 -3.10 -4.77
CA GLU A 30 1.64 -1.68 -4.77
C GLU A 30 0.32 -1.43 -4.01
N SER A 31 0.34 -0.48 -3.08
CA SER A 31 -0.82 -0.15 -2.23
C SER A 31 -0.98 1.36 -2.12
N ILE A 32 -2.20 1.84 -1.88
CA ILE A 32 -2.46 3.25 -1.62
C ILE A 32 -2.98 3.43 -0.20
N GLN A 33 -2.29 4.27 0.57
CA GLN A 33 -2.74 4.71 1.88
C GLN A 33 -3.49 6.04 1.69
N ILE A 34 -4.67 6.16 2.29
CA ILE A 34 -5.51 7.37 2.21
C ILE A 34 -5.92 7.77 3.62
N GLY A 35 -5.89 9.06 3.90
CA GLY A 35 -6.37 9.65 5.14
C GLY A 35 -7.20 10.91 4.88
N LEU A 36 -8.09 11.22 5.80
CA LEU A 36 -8.95 12.40 5.76
C LEU A 36 -8.64 13.31 6.95
N SER A 37 -8.82 14.62 6.79
CA SER A 37 -8.72 15.57 7.92
C SER A 37 -9.81 15.36 8.96
N THR A 38 -10.95 14.79 8.56
CA THR A 38 -12.06 14.42 9.44
C THR A 38 -12.88 13.30 8.80
N ASP A 39 -13.41 12.40 9.62
CA ASP A 39 -14.31 11.32 9.19
C ASP A 39 -15.78 11.75 9.17
N ALA A 40 -16.11 12.89 9.77
CA ALA A 40 -17.47 13.39 9.86
C ALA A 40 -17.55 14.92 9.73
N ILE A 41 -18.56 15.37 8.99
CA ILE A 41 -18.89 16.79 8.84
C ILE A 41 -20.30 17.01 9.37
N SER A 42 -20.43 17.85 10.39
CA SER A 42 -21.73 18.14 11.02
C SER A 42 -22.43 19.30 10.30
N ILE A 43 -23.59 19.01 9.72
CA ILE A 43 -24.44 20.00 9.05
C ILE A 43 -25.51 20.47 10.05
N THR A 44 -25.36 21.68 10.56
CA THR A 44 -26.32 22.32 11.49
C THR A 44 -27.02 23.51 10.83
N ALA A 45 -27.95 24.16 11.53
CA ALA A 45 -28.71 25.29 11.00
C ALA A 45 -27.83 26.48 10.53
N GLY A 46 -26.59 26.60 11.05
CA GLY A 46 -25.62 27.62 10.65
C GLY A 46 -24.54 27.14 9.70
N PHE A 47 -24.70 25.97 9.07
CA PHE A 47 -23.67 25.40 8.21
C PHE A 47 -23.42 26.25 6.95
N SER A 48 -22.19 26.73 6.78
CA SER A 48 -21.74 27.52 5.63
C SER A 48 -20.74 26.79 4.73
N GLY A 49 -20.43 25.53 5.03
CA GLY A 49 -19.40 24.74 4.36
C GLY A 49 -18.46 24.06 5.35
N ALA A 50 -17.58 23.21 4.83
CA ALA A 50 -16.51 22.58 5.59
C ALA A 50 -15.28 22.37 4.71
N ASP A 51 -14.11 22.55 5.30
CA ASP A 51 -12.84 22.25 4.64
C ASP A 51 -12.47 20.78 4.90
N LEU A 52 -12.36 20.01 3.81
CA LEU A 52 -11.94 18.62 3.83
C LEU A 52 -10.61 18.49 3.11
N THR A 53 -9.59 18.01 3.81
CA THR A 53 -8.29 17.70 3.21
C THR A 53 -8.14 16.19 3.11
N ILE A 54 -7.75 15.72 1.93
CA ILE A 54 -7.50 14.31 1.66
C ILE A 54 -6.00 14.15 1.48
N PHE A 55 -5.42 13.25 2.26
CA PHE A 55 -4.02 12.89 2.22
C PHE A 55 -3.88 11.50 1.63
N GLY A 56 -2.78 11.24 0.95
CA GLY A 56 -2.48 9.88 0.52
C GLY A 56 -1.01 9.69 0.16
N SER A 57 -0.62 8.43 0.12
CA SER A 57 0.71 8.00 -0.31
C SER A 57 0.62 6.65 -1.01
N LEU A 58 1.48 6.46 -2.02
CA LEU A 58 1.62 5.21 -2.73
C LEU A 58 2.75 4.41 -2.07
N GLU A 59 2.47 3.20 -1.60
CA GLU A 59 3.47 2.28 -1.08
C GLU A 59 3.92 1.34 -2.19
N ASN A 60 5.23 1.06 -2.23
CA ASN A 60 5.83 0.18 -3.22
C ASN A 60 5.48 0.52 -4.69
N PRO A 61 5.52 1.80 -5.09
CA PRO A 61 5.18 2.17 -6.46
C PRO A 61 6.15 1.54 -7.46
N ASP A 62 5.66 1.20 -8.66
CA ASP A 62 6.53 0.81 -9.76
C ASP A 62 7.51 1.96 -10.06
N PRO A 63 8.84 1.76 -9.88
CA PRO A 63 9.82 2.82 -10.09
C PRO A 63 9.86 3.33 -11.54
N LEU A 64 9.44 2.52 -12.53
CA LEU A 64 9.37 2.93 -13.92
C LEU A 64 8.20 3.91 -14.15
N ILE A 65 7.04 3.63 -13.55
CA ILE A 65 5.84 4.48 -13.67
C ILE A 65 6.01 5.75 -12.83
N ALA A 66 6.54 5.64 -11.61
CA ALA A 66 6.77 6.76 -10.71
C ALA A 66 7.71 7.81 -11.32
N ARG A 67 8.79 7.39 -11.98
CA ARG A 67 9.74 8.29 -12.66
C ARG A 67 9.12 9.05 -13.83
N GLN A 68 8.10 8.46 -14.46
CA GLN A 68 7.39 9.09 -15.55
C GLN A 68 6.28 10.03 -15.06
N GLY A 69 6.01 10.07 -13.75
CA GLY A 69 4.95 10.90 -13.16
C GLY A 69 3.55 10.50 -13.65
N ARG A 70 3.34 9.23 -14.01
CA ARG A 70 2.13 8.75 -14.70
C ARG A 70 0.99 8.31 -13.77
N TYR A 71 1.05 8.65 -12.50
CA TYR A 71 -0.02 8.34 -11.57
C TYR A 71 -1.05 9.46 -11.57
N ASP A 72 -2.27 9.14 -12.01
CA ASP A 72 -3.42 10.02 -11.89
C ASP A 72 -4.22 9.64 -10.64
N VAL A 73 -4.56 10.62 -9.82
CA VAL A 73 -5.40 10.44 -8.63
C VAL A 73 -6.72 11.15 -8.87
N VAL A 74 -7.81 10.38 -8.82
CA VAL A 74 -9.18 10.89 -8.97
C VAL A 74 -9.89 10.78 -7.62
N VAL A 75 -10.49 11.88 -7.18
CA VAL A 75 -11.27 11.96 -5.96
C VAL A 75 -12.69 12.38 -6.31
N VAL A 76 -13.67 11.66 -5.78
CA VAL A 76 -15.09 11.98 -5.94
C VAL A 76 -15.70 12.20 -4.55
N LEU A 77 -16.31 13.37 -4.36
CA LEU A 77 -17.09 13.69 -3.18
C LEU A 77 -18.57 13.66 -3.55
N GLU A 78 -19.32 12.73 -2.97
CA GLU A 78 -20.75 12.59 -3.20
C GLU A 78 -21.53 12.92 -1.93
N GLY A 79 -22.53 13.80 -2.05
CA GLY A 79 -23.50 14.07 -1.00
C GLY A 79 -24.69 13.09 -1.02
N PRO A 80 -25.70 13.30 -0.17
CA PRO A 80 -26.91 12.48 -0.21
C PRO A 80 -27.58 12.54 -1.60
N PRO A 81 -27.92 11.39 -2.22
CA PRO A 81 -28.43 11.35 -3.60
C PRO A 81 -29.84 11.91 -3.75
N ARG A 82 -30.53 12.16 -2.64
CA ARG A 82 -31.86 12.76 -2.59
C ARG A 82 -31.91 13.75 -1.43
N PRO A 83 -32.75 14.80 -1.51
CA PRO A 83 -32.99 15.67 -0.37
C PRO A 83 -33.47 14.86 0.85
N VAL A 84 -32.75 14.99 1.97
CA VAL A 84 -33.10 14.33 3.24
C VAL A 84 -33.54 15.40 4.23
N VAL A 85 -34.75 15.25 4.79
CA VAL A 85 -35.25 16.10 5.88
C VAL A 85 -35.18 15.30 7.17
N VAL A 86 -34.33 15.73 8.11
CA VAL A 86 -34.14 15.06 9.40
C VAL A 86 -34.88 15.83 10.50
N ARG A 87 -35.78 15.19 11.25
CA ARG A 87 -36.45 15.77 12.42
C ARG A 87 -36.16 14.91 13.64
N ARG A 88 -35.53 15.50 14.66
CA ARG A 88 -35.42 14.91 16.00
C ARG A 88 -36.43 15.63 16.91
N LYS A 89 -37.28 14.86 17.60
CA LYS A 89 -38.22 15.38 18.61
C LYS A 89 -37.57 15.40 19.98
#